data_AF-A0A356K2V2-F1
#
_entry.id   AF-A0A356K2V2-F1
#
_cell.length_a   1.000
_cell.length_b   1.000
_cell.length_c   1.000
_cell.angle_alpha   90.00
_cell.angle_beta   90.00
_cell.angle_gamma   90.00
#
_symmetry.space_group_name_H-M   'P 1'
#
loop_
_entity.id
_entity.type
_entity.pdbx_description
1 polymer ?
#
loop_
_entity_poly.entity_id
_entity_poly.type
_entity_poly.pdbx_seq_one_letter_code
_entity_poly.pdbx_strand_id
1 'polypeptide(L)' 'MIYPSIDKLLTIVDSKYKLVHVVSIRSKQIMANSYLQMKPSEYVSKKEIGRSLEELEKGLIKIKE' A
#
# COMPACT_ATOMS: atom_id res chain seq x y z
N MET A 1 9.84 1.69 -12.78
CA MET A 1 9.98 2.73 -11.74
C MET A 1 9.15 2.32 -10.54
N ILE A 2 9.65 2.51 -9.32
CA ILE A 2 8.89 2.23 -8.09
C ILE A 2 7.92 3.39 -7.90
N TYR A 3 6.63 3.11 -8.02
CA TYR A 3 5.55 4.03 -7.73
C TYR A 3 4.74 3.44 -6.57
N PRO A 4 4.28 4.24 -5.60
CA PRO A 4 4.57 5.67 -5.36
C PRO A 4 5.99 5.92 -4.77
N SER A 5 6.36 7.20 -4.64
CA SER A 5 7.66 7.61 -4.06
C SER A 5 7.73 7.33 -2.55
N ILE A 6 8.90 6.91 -2.07
CA ILE A 6 9.14 6.59 -0.65
C ILE A 6 8.90 7.82 0.24
N ASP A 7 9.35 9.01 -0.16
CA ASP A 7 9.17 10.23 0.64
C ASP A 7 7.70 10.53 0.93
N LYS A 8 6.81 10.34 -0.07
CA LYS A 8 5.36 10.49 0.10
C LYS A 8 4.76 9.46 1.05
N LEU A 9 5.31 8.25 1.09
CA LEU A 9 4.82 7.21 2.00
C LEU A 9 5.25 7.48 3.43
N LEU A 10 6.44 8.07 3.61
CA LEU A 10 6.97 8.44 4.92
C LEU A 10 6.29 9.68 5.52
N THR A 11 5.55 10.49 4.75
CA THR A 11 4.68 11.53 5.32
C THR A 11 3.41 10.95 5.95
N ILE A 12 2.99 9.75 5.53
CA ILE A 12 1.80 9.05 6.03
C ILE A 12 2.18 8.10 7.16
N VAL A 13 3.34 7.46 7.05
CA VAL A 13 3.86 6.50 8.02
C VAL A 13 5.19 6.98 8.57
N ASP A 14 5.22 7.19 9.88
CA ASP A 14 6.33 7.76 10.66
C ASP A 14 7.66 6.97 10.61
N SER A 15 7.64 5.71 10.14
CA SER A 15 8.81 4.84 10.14
C SER A 15 8.89 3.95 8.90
N LYS A 16 10.10 3.79 8.35
CA LYS A 16 10.40 2.87 7.25
C LYS A 16 10.04 1.42 7.59
N TYR A 17 10.29 0.99 8.82
CA TYR A 17 9.95 -0.37 9.26
C TYR A 17 8.43 -0.57 9.33
N LYS A 18 7.72 0.43 9.86
CA LYS A 18 6.25 0.43 9.93
C LYS A 18 5.65 0.41 8.53
N LEU A 19 6.20 1.19 7.61
CA LEU A 19 5.82 1.17 6.18
C LEU A 19 5.94 -0.23 5.58
N VAL A 20 7.10 -0.88 5.74
CA VAL A 20 7.31 -2.24 5.24
C VAL A 20 6.33 -3.23 5.86
N HIS A 21 6.06 -3.11 7.15
CA HIS A 21 5.16 -4.01 7.87
C HIS A 21 3.70 -3.87 7.39
N VAL A 22 3.21 -2.62 7.29
CA VAL A 22 1.85 -2.30 6.82
C VAL A 22 1.64 -2.78 5.39
N VAL A 23 2.58 -2.48 4.50
CA VAL A 23 2.52 -2.89 3.09
C VAL A 23 2.55 -4.41 2.96
N SER A 24 3.38 -5.10 3.75
CA SER A 24 3.48 -6.57 3.73
C SER A 24 2.18 -7.22 4.19
N ILE A 25 1.57 -6.72 5.27
CA ILE A 25 0.28 -7.22 5.76
C ILE A 25 -0.80 -6.99 4.71
N ARG A 26 -0.87 -5.78 4.15
CA ARG A 26 -1.89 -5.43 3.16
C ARG A 26 -1.75 -6.27 1.89
N SER A 27 -0.53 -6.47 1.41
CA SER A 27 -0.25 -7.32 0.25
C SER A 27 -0.76 -8.74 0.47
N LYS A 28 -0.53 -9.33 1.66
CA LYS A 28 -1.06 -10.66 2.00
C LYS A 28 -2.58 -10.69 2.02
N GLN A 29 -3.24 -9.65 2.52
CA GLN A 29 -4.70 -9.56 2.51
C GLN A 29 -5.27 -9.48 1.08
N ILE A 30 -4.62 -8.72 0.18
CA ILE A 30 -5.00 -8.67 -1.23
C ILE A 30 -4.87 -10.06 -1.86
N MET A 31 -3.78 -10.78 -1.59
CA MET A 31 -3.59 -12.14 -2.11
C MET A 31 -4.64 -13.13 -1.56
N ALA A 32 -4.96 -13.05 -0.27
CA ALA A 32 -5.89 -13.97 0.37
C ALA A 32 -7.35 -13.73 -0.05
N ASN A 33 -7.76 -12.46 -0.13
CA ASN A 33 -9.17 -12.10 -0.30
C ASN A 33 -9.48 -11.61 -1.74
N SER A 34 -8.46 -11.43 -2.59
CA SER A 34 -8.55 -10.78 -3.91
C SER A 34 -9.23 -9.41 -3.87
N TYR A 35 -9.25 -8.76 -2.69
CA TYR A 35 -9.97 -7.53 -2.45
C TYR A 35 -9.07 -6.30 -2.55
N LEU A 36 -9.42 -5.42 -3.48
CA LEU A 36 -8.76 -4.15 -3.76
C LEU A 36 -9.64 -3.01 -3.23
N GLN A 37 -9.02 -2.02 -2.58
CA GLN A 37 -9.73 -0.84 -2.07
C GLN A 37 -10.14 0.12 -3.20
N MET A 38 -9.45 0.04 -4.34
CA MET A 38 -9.70 0.87 -5.52
C MET A 38 -10.06 0.01 -6.73
N LYS A 39 -10.50 0.63 -7.82
CA LYS A 39 -10.76 -0.11 -9.05
C LYS A 39 -9.44 -0.64 -9.65
N PRO A 40 -9.43 -1.86 -10.23
CA PRO A 40 -8.24 -2.44 -10.85
C PRO A 40 -7.56 -1.52 -11.89
N SER A 41 -8.34 -0.71 -12.60
CA SER A 41 -7.86 0.25 -13.62
C SER A 41 -7.14 1.47 -13.05
N GLU A 42 -7.30 1.77 -11.75
CA GLU A 42 -6.66 2.92 -11.11
C GLU A 42 -5.26 2.59 -10.56
N TYR A 43 -4.92 1.30 -10.46
CA TYR A 43 -3.60 0.88 -10.02
C TYR A 43 -2.60 0.98 -11.17
N VAL A 44 -1.48 1.63 -10.90
CA VAL A 44 -0.31 1.62 -11.77
C VAL A 44 0.40 0.27 -11.65
N SER A 45 0.41 -0.30 -10.45
CA SER A 45 1.10 -1.57 -10.16
C SER A 45 0.24 -2.78 -10.45
N LYS A 46 0.86 -3.78 -11.11
CA LYS A 46 0.24 -5.09 -11.31
C LYS A 46 0.40 -6.03 -10.11
N LYS A 47 1.47 -5.84 -9.33
CA LYS A 47 1.77 -6.63 -8.13
C LYS A 47 1.06 -6.09 -6.90
N GLU A 48 0.69 -6.98 -6.00
CA GLU A 48 -0.05 -6.71 -4.75
C GLU A 48 0.71 -5.77 -3.82
N ILE A 49 2.04 -5.90 -3.76
CA ILE A 49 2.91 -5.00 -3.00
C ILE A 49 2.78 -3.56 -3.52
N GLY A 50 2.85 -3.39 -4.85
CA GLY A 50 2.70 -2.07 -5.47
C GLY A 50 1.32 -1.49 -5.23
N ARG A 51 0.27 -2.31 -5.40
CA ARG A 51 -1.12 -1.91 -5.10
C ARG A 51 -1.29 -1.49 -3.64
N SER A 52 -0.63 -2.18 -2.71
CA SER A 52 -0.66 -1.84 -1.29
C SER A 52 0.01 -0.50 -1.00
N LEU A 53 1.12 -0.18 -1.68
CA LEU A 53 1.77 1.12 -1.57
C LEU A 53 0.88 2.25 -2.12
N GLU A 54 0.15 1.99 -3.21
CA GLU A 54 -0.79 2.96 -3.81
C GLU A 54 -2.00 3.21 -2.91
N GLU A 55 -2.57 2.17 -2.31
CA GLU A 55 -3.66 2.31 -1.33
C GLU A 55 -3.21 3.08 -0.09
N LEU A 56 -1.95 2.87 0.33
CA LEU A 56 -1.36 3.62 1.43
C LEU A 56 -1.20 5.09 1.07
N GLU A 57 -0.67 5.42 -0.11
CA GLU A 57 -0.53 6.81 -0.60
C GLU A 57 -1.88 7.54 -0.61
N LYS A 58 -2.95 6.85 -1.04
CA LYS A 58 -4.30 7.43 -1.06
C LYS A 58 -4.99 7.48 0.31
N GLY A 59 -4.33 7.05 1.39
CA GLY A 59 -4.87 7.07 2.74
C GLY A 59 -6.03 6.08 2.96
N LEU A 60 -6.14 5.04 2.13
CA LEU A 60 -7.19 4.02 2.23
C LEU A 60 -6.88 2.98 3.32
N ILE A 61 -5.63 2.91 3.78
CA ILE A 61 -5.20 2.02 4.84
C ILE A 61 -5.23 2.78 6.17
N LYS A 62 -6.12 2.35 7.08
CA LYS A 62 -6.14 2.86 8.45
C LYS A 62 -5.18 2.07 9.33
N ILE A 63 -4.11 2.72 9.76
CA ILE A 63 -3.17 2.16 10.73
C ILE A 63 -3.71 2.52 12.11
N LYS A 64 -4.18 1.52 12.85
CA LYS A 64 -4.49 1.67 14.27
C LYS A 64 -3.21 1.41 15.07
N GLU A 65 -2.97 2.28 16.04
CA GLU A 65 -1.89 2.13 17.02
C GLU A 65 -2.24 1.08 18.08
#